data_AF-A0A8T7B1G4-F1
#
_entry.id   AF-A0A8T7B1G4-F1
#
_cell.length_a   1.000
_cell.length_b   1.000
_cell.length_c   1.000
_cell.angle_alpha   90.00
_cell.angle_beta   90.00
_cell.angle_gamma   90.00
#
_symmetry.space_group_name_H-M   'P 1'
#
loop_
_entity.id
_entity.type
_entity.pdbx_description
1 polymer ?
#
loop_
_entity_poly.entity_id
_entity_poly.type
_entity_poly.pdbx_seq_one_letter_code
_entity_poly.pdbx_strand_id
1 'polypeptide(L)'
;MPINDEPKPTTLPSDSYRWVLTEQADMLVTAEGHLEETLRLQYEGPYAASLRANLSGLVESELVDWAEETYADVVSTMTTPSFEFAGLDEIEPTLQVNSEASYKKLVAPDEDLNYREDLPWLDRLLGYFITNNEHYYYDFPGVRYESEVRFKIARTWTPDRTGPRVEFRGEFGNLARRYEIDGNLVTIKTMVGMPKRRIEVEEMEAFNDFISKLREHNHFRILATLD
;
A
#
# COMPACT_ATOMS: atom_id res chain seq x y z
N MET A 1 45.81 -38.46 -7.04
CA MET A 1 44.96 -37.39 -6.48
C MET A 1 43.66 -37.39 -7.28
N PRO A 2 42.49 -37.62 -6.69
CA PRO A 2 41.22 -37.47 -7.41
C PRO A 2 40.86 -35.99 -7.50
N ILE A 3 40.37 -35.60 -8.67
CA ILE A 3 39.97 -34.23 -9.03
C ILE A 3 38.59 -33.93 -8.43
N ASN A 4 38.53 -32.81 -7.70
CA ASN A 4 37.42 -31.93 -7.33
C ASN A 4 35.97 -32.46 -7.36
N ASP A 5 35.31 -32.34 -6.21
CA ASP A 5 33.87 -32.12 -6.10
C ASP A 5 33.44 -31.00 -7.05
N GLU A 6 32.66 -31.34 -8.08
CA GLU A 6 32.00 -30.35 -8.92
C GLU A 6 31.04 -29.52 -8.02
N PRO A 7 31.12 -28.18 -8.04
CA PRO A 7 30.17 -27.35 -7.30
C PRO A 7 28.77 -27.60 -7.86
N LYS A 8 27.95 -28.34 -7.10
CA LYS A 8 26.55 -28.53 -7.42
C LYS A 8 25.86 -27.16 -7.43
N PRO A 9 25.01 -26.86 -8.44
CA PRO A 9 24.24 -25.63 -8.44
C PRO A 9 23.43 -25.51 -7.15
N THR A 10 23.74 -24.50 -6.35
CA THR A 10 22.93 -24.18 -5.17
C THR A 10 21.64 -23.55 -5.68
N THR A 11 20.49 -24.06 -5.24
CA THR A 11 19.21 -23.38 -5.48
C THR A 11 19.26 -22.02 -4.84
N LEU A 12 19.02 -20.96 -5.61
CA LEU A 12 18.83 -19.63 -5.06
C LEU A 12 17.72 -19.69 -4.00
N PRO A 13 17.88 -19.06 -2.83
CA PRO A 13 16.80 -18.94 -1.86
C PRO A 13 15.58 -18.36 -2.56
N SER A 14 14.42 -19.02 -2.45
CA SER A 14 13.20 -18.44 -3.00
C SER A 14 12.71 -17.35 -2.05
N ASP A 15 12.68 -16.10 -2.51
CA ASP A 15 12.08 -15.02 -1.75
C ASP A 15 10.63 -15.38 -1.38
N SER A 16 10.31 -15.19 -0.10
CA SER A 16 8.95 -15.45 0.42
C SER A 16 7.94 -14.41 -0.06
N TYR A 17 8.40 -13.25 -0.55
CA TYR A 17 7.59 -12.15 -1.04
C TYR A 17 8.22 -11.58 -2.30
N ARG A 18 7.54 -11.67 -3.44
CA ARG A 18 7.99 -11.01 -4.67
C ARG A 18 7.44 -9.60 -4.82
N TRP A 19 6.23 -9.39 -4.30
CA TRP A 19 5.52 -8.12 -4.36
C TRP A 19 5.67 -7.42 -3.01
N VAL A 20 6.61 -6.48 -2.95
CA VAL A 20 6.91 -5.72 -1.74
C VAL A 20 6.64 -4.24 -2.03
N LEU A 21 5.72 -3.66 -1.27
CA LEU A 21 5.33 -2.26 -1.36
C LEU A 21 5.33 -1.63 0.03
N THR A 22 6.05 -0.53 0.18
CA THR A 22 6.03 0.31 1.37
C THR A 22 5.37 1.64 1.04
N GLU A 23 4.38 2.03 1.83
CA GLU A 23 3.64 3.27 1.69
C GLU A 23 3.91 4.20 2.89
N GLN A 24 4.24 5.46 2.61
CA GLN A 24 4.35 6.51 3.62
C GLN A 24 3.46 7.68 3.19
N ALA A 25 2.51 8.06 4.03
CA ALA A 25 1.61 9.17 3.74
C ALA A 25 1.64 10.16 4.90
N ASP A 26 1.95 11.42 4.62
CA ASP A 26 1.74 12.54 5.52
C ASP A 26 0.49 13.29 5.09
N MET A 27 -0.51 13.35 5.97
CA MET A 27 -1.81 13.95 5.72
C MET A 27 -2.02 15.12 6.69
N LEU A 28 -2.39 16.30 6.19
CA LEU A 28 -2.69 17.48 6.98
C LEU A 28 -4.12 17.96 6.71
N VAL A 29 -4.97 17.88 7.74
CA VAL A 29 -6.28 18.55 7.72
C VAL A 29 -6.11 19.98 8.24
N THR A 30 -6.41 20.97 7.39
CA THR A 30 -6.32 22.39 7.76
C THR A 30 -7.57 22.87 8.50
N ALA A 31 -7.50 24.02 9.15
CA ALA A 31 -8.64 24.61 9.87
C ALA A 31 -9.81 24.98 8.94
N GLU A 32 -9.53 25.21 7.67
CA GLU A 32 -10.51 25.49 6.61
C GLU A 32 -11.14 24.22 6.04
N GLY A 33 -10.73 23.04 6.51
CA GLY A 33 -11.23 21.74 6.05
C GLY A 33 -10.56 21.24 4.76
N HIS A 34 -9.40 21.77 4.39
CA HIS A 34 -8.57 21.20 3.32
C HIS A 34 -7.84 19.95 3.80
N LEU A 35 -7.57 19.01 2.90
CA LEU A 35 -6.63 17.91 3.14
C LEU A 35 -5.45 18.07 2.18
N GLU A 36 -4.26 18.22 2.74
CA GLU A 36 -2.99 18.17 2.01
C GLU A 36 -2.37 16.80 2.23
N GLU A 37 -1.98 16.13 1.15
CA GLU A 37 -1.37 14.80 1.16
C GLU A 37 0.02 14.87 0.53
N THR A 38 1.00 14.28 1.21
CA THR A 38 2.29 13.89 0.62
C THR A 38 2.41 12.37 0.75
N LEU A 39 2.50 11.69 -0.38
CA LEU A 39 2.55 10.23 -0.45
C LEU A 39 3.89 9.79 -1.06
N ARG A 40 4.48 8.73 -0.50
CA ARG A 40 5.60 8.00 -1.06
C ARG A 40 5.27 6.52 -1.14
N LEU A 41 5.37 5.99 -2.35
CA LEU A 41 5.31 4.57 -2.64
C LEU A 41 6.71 4.07 -2.96
N GLN A 42 7.18 3.08 -2.22
CA GLN A 42 8.45 2.41 -2.47
C GLN A 42 8.20 0.95 -2.85
N TYR A 43 8.53 0.64 -4.09
CA TYR A 43 8.54 -0.70 -4.64
C TYR A 43 9.92 -1.32 -4.42
N GLU A 44 9.98 -2.62 -4.11
CA GLU A 44 11.27 -3.29 -3.83
C GLU A 44 11.45 -4.58 -4.65
N GLY A 45 12.71 -4.91 -4.94
CA GLY A 45 13.13 -6.19 -5.50
C GLY A 45 12.48 -6.50 -6.86
N PRO A 46 11.92 -7.71 -7.06
CA PRO A 46 11.27 -8.07 -8.32
C PRO A 46 10.13 -7.13 -8.73
N TYR A 47 9.39 -6.57 -7.75
CA TYR A 47 8.31 -5.64 -8.06
C TYR A 47 8.88 -4.33 -8.63
N ALA A 48 9.88 -3.75 -7.97
CA ALA A 48 10.57 -2.56 -8.48
C ALA A 48 11.13 -2.76 -9.88
N ALA A 49 11.82 -3.90 -10.11
CA ALA A 49 12.41 -4.22 -11.41
C ALA A 49 11.35 -4.36 -12.52
N SER A 50 10.23 -5.02 -12.22
CA SER A 50 9.12 -5.17 -13.16
C SER A 50 8.49 -3.82 -13.51
N LEU A 51 8.27 -2.95 -12.52
CA LEU A 51 7.67 -1.64 -12.76
C LEU A 51 8.65 -0.73 -13.52
N ARG A 52 9.93 -0.72 -13.15
CA ARG A 52 10.99 0.02 -13.85
C ARG A 52 11.07 -0.38 -15.32
N ALA A 53 11.02 -1.68 -15.64
CA ALA A 53 11.07 -2.14 -17.02
C ALA A 53 9.91 -1.60 -17.88
N ASN A 54 8.76 -1.33 -17.28
CA ASN A 54 7.61 -0.73 -17.97
C ASN A 54 7.76 0.79 -18.13
N LEU A 55 8.44 1.45 -17.18
CA LEU A 55 8.53 2.91 -17.12
C LEU A 55 9.79 3.49 -17.78
N SER A 56 10.89 2.73 -17.86
CA SER A 56 12.20 3.25 -18.32
C SER A 56 12.24 3.72 -19.78
N GLY A 57 11.22 3.40 -20.58
CA GLY A 57 11.10 3.84 -21.97
C GLY A 57 10.29 5.12 -22.16
N LEU A 58 9.64 5.61 -21.11
CA LEU A 58 8.75 6.77 -21.15
C LEU A 58 9.53 8.06 -20.97
N VAL A 59 9.13 9.12 -21.68
CA VAL A 59 9.62 10.47 -21.39
C VAL A 59 8.91 11.04 -20.17
N GLU A 60 9.43 12.14 -19.61
CA GLU A 60 8.91 12.76 -18.39
C GLU A 60 7.39 13.04 -18.44
N SER A 61 6.88 13.56 -19.55
CA SER A 61 5.43 13.82 -19.70
C SER A 61 4.61 12.53 -19.67
N GLU A 62 5.09 11.45 -20.32
CA GLU A 62 4.40 10.16 -20.34
C GLU A 62 4.45 9.46 -18.97
N LEU A 63 5.53 9.66 -18.20
CA LEU A 63 5.62 9.19 -16.81
C LEU A 63 4.59 9.88 -15.93
N VAL A 64 4.44 11.20 -16.08
CA VAL A 64 3.43 11.98 -15.35
C VAL A 64 2.03 11.56 -15.77
N ASP A 65 1.73 11.44 -17.07
CA ASP A 65 0.44 10.95 -17.57
C ASP A 65 0.10 9.57 -16.99
N TRP A 66 1.08 8.65 -17.02
CA TRP A 66 0.91 7.31 -16.42
C TRP A 66 0.60 7.37 -14.92
N ALA A 67 1.26 8.25 -14.18
CA ALA A 67 1.04 8.40 -12.74
C ALA A 67 -0.29 9.08 -12.42
N GLU A 68 -0.69 10.09 -13.19
CA GLU A 68 -2.00 10.73 -13.06
C GLU A 68 -3.13 9.74 -13.33
N GLU A 69 -3.06 8.96 -14.41
CA GLU A 69 -4.04 7.90 -14.72
C GLU A 69 -4.07 6.84 -13.62
N THR A 70 -2.90 6.39 -13.18
CA THR A 70 -2.76 5.40 -12.11
C THR A 70 -3.32 5.90 -10.79
N TYR A 71 -3.11 7.17 -10.45
CA TYR A 71 -3.66 7.77 -9.23
C TYR A 71 -5.17 7.98 -9.35
N ALA A 72 -5.67 8.41 -10.51
CA ALA A 72 -7.10 8.56 -10.77
C ALA A 72 -7.86 7.24 -10.64
N ASP A 73 -7.27 6.14 -11.12
CA ASP A 73 -7.86 4.80 -11.05
C ASP A 73 -7.85 4.19 -9.65
N VAL A 74 -6.85 4.57 -8.83
CA VAL A 74 -6.59 3.90 -7.54
C VAL A 74 -7.06 4.74 -6.36
N VAL A 75 -6.77 6.04 -6.39
CA VAL A 75 -6.95 6.95 -5.25
C VAL A 75 -8.15 7.87 -5.49
N SER A 76 -8.07 8.80 -6.44
CA SER A 76 -9.11 9.82 -6.62
C SER A 76 -8.97 10.63 -7.91
N THR A 77 -10.11 11.10 -8.43
CA THR A 77 -10.20 12.10 -9.51
C THR A 77 -10.52 13.51 -9.01
N MET A 78 -10.57 13.74 -7.69
CA MET A 78 -10.98 15.02 -7.10
C MET A 78 -9.90 16.11 -7.13
N THR A 79 -8.66 15.75 -7.47
CA THR A 79 -7.50 16.63 -7.49
C THR A 79 -6.56 16.21 -8.63
N THR A 80 -5.66 17.11 -9.01
CA THR A 80 -4.54 16.82 -9.92
C THR A 80 -3.26 16.84 -9.09
N PRO A 81 -2.74 15.67 -8.67
CA PRO A 81 -1.50 15.59 -7.92
C PRO A 81 -0.28 15.93 -8.77
N SER A 82 0.80 16.40 -8.14
CA SER A 82 2.14 16.41 -8.74
C SER A 82 2.86 15.11 -8.43
N PHE A 83 3.81 14.72 -9.29
CA PHE A 83 4.58 13.49 -9.13
C PHE A 83 6.08 13.70 -9.29
N GLU A 84 6.84 12.92 -8.52
CA GLU A 84 8.28 12.78 -8.67
C GLU A 84 8.68 11.31 -8.60
N PHE A 85 9.66 10.92 -9.42
CA PHE A 85 10.14 9.55 -9.50
C PHE A 85 11.61 9.47 -9.11
N ALA A 86 11.99 8.42 -8.39
CA ALA A 86 13.39 8.14 -8.07
C ALA A 86 13.72 6.66 -8.27
N GLY A 87 14.92 6.36 -8.76
CA GLY A 87 15.37 5.00 -9.02
C GLY A 87 14.87 4.39 -10.34
N LEU A 88 14.42 5.20 -11.32
CA LEU A 88 14.07 4.75 -12.67
C LEU A 88 15.32 4.37 -13.50
N ASP A 89 16.35 5.21 -13.45
CA ASP A 89 17.61 5.02 -14.21
C ASP A 89 18.70 4.32 -13.39
N GLU A 90 18.37 3.91 -12.16
CA GLU A 90 19.32 3.30 -11.24
C GLU A 90 19.22 1.78 -11.24
N ILE A 91 20.37 1.11 -11.03
CA ILE A 91 20.44 -0.35 -10.83
C ILE A 91 19.92 -0.73 -9.42
N GLU A 92 19.65 0.26 -8.57
CA GLU A 92 19.16 0.08 -7.20
C GLU A 92 17.91 -0.82 -7.12
N PRO A 93 17.74 -1.58 -6.03
CA PRO A 93 16.65 -2.54 -5.90
C PRO A 93 15.29 -1.88 -5.63
N THR A 94 15.25 -0.56 -5.47
CA THR A 94 14.04 0.19 -5.14
C THR A 94 13.65 1.16 -6.25
N LEU A 95 12.35 1.32 -6.44
CA LEU A 95 11.74 2.35 -7.27
C LEU A 95 10.78 3.14 -6.38
N GLN A 96 10.87 4.46 -6.41
CA GLN A 96 10.03 5.34 -5.62
C GLN A 96 9.17 6.23 -6.51
N VAL A 97 7.91 6.39 -6.13
CA VAL A 97 6.97 7.36 -6.68
C VAL A 97 6.49 8.21 -5.52
N ASN A 98 6.74 9.52 -5.59
CA ASN A 98 6.23 10.49 -4.64
C ASN A 98 5.11 11.30 -5.30
N SER A 99 4.08 11.65 -4.54
CA SER A 99 3.03 12.54 -5.01
C SER A 99 2.61 13.54 -3.95
N GLU A 100 2.17 14.71 -4.39
CA GLU A 100 1.54 15.72 -3.53
C GLU A 100 0.17 16.07 -4.08
N ALA A 101 -0.84 16.06 -3.21
CA ALA A 101 -2.24 16.29 -3.58
C ALA A 101 -2.91 17.26 -2.59
N SER A 102 -3.89 18.04 -3.08
CA SER A 102 -4.64 18.99 -2.23
C SER A 102 -6.13 18.91 -2.51
N TYR A 103 -6.88 18.46 -1.52
CA TYR A 103 -8.33 18.33 -1.57
C TYR A 103 -8.99 19.53 -0.90
N LYS A 104 -9.78 20.28 -1.68
CA LYS A 104 -10.42 21.49 -1.17
C LYS A 104 -11.71 21.18 -0.43
N LYS A 105 -11.83 21.65 0.83
CA LYS A 105 -13.05 21.51 1.65
C LYS A 105 -13.53 20.07 1.73
N LEU A 106 -12.58 19.13 1.93
CA LEU A 106 -12.89 17.72 2.08
C LEU A 106 -13.59 17.44 3.41
N VAL A 107 -13.29 18.26 4.43
CA VAL A 107 -13.85 18.18 5.78
C VAL A 107 -14.68 19.42 6.07
N ALA A 108 -15.79 19.28 6.81
CA ALA A 108 -16.56 20.39 7.34
C ALA A 108 -15.82 21.01 8.55
N PRO A 109 -15.40 22.30 8.49
CA PRO A 109 -14.58 22.91 9.54
C PRO A 109 -15.34 23.20 10.85
N ASP A 110 -16.67 23.17 10.82
CA ASP A 110 -17.58 23.51 11.91
C ASP A 110 -18.29 22.30 12.54
N GLU A 111 -17.82 21.09 12.22
CA GLU A 111 -18.35 19.83 12.76
C GLU A 111 -17.24 18.97 13.37
N ASP A 112 -17.63 17.98 14.19
CA ASP A 112 -16.70 16.93 14.63
C ASP A 112 -16.11 16.20 13.41
N LEU A 113 -14.79 15.95 13.44
CA LEU A 113 -14.12 15.20 12.39
C LEU A 113 -14.44 13.71 12.54
N ASN A 114 -15.02 13.13 11.50
CA ASN A 114 -15.20 11.69 11.37
C ASN A 114 -14.60 11.22 10.04
N TYR A 115 -13.29 11.04 10.02
CA TYR A 115 -12.54 10.65 8.84
C TYR A 115 -12.46 9.13 8.72
N ARG A 116 -12.76 8.61 7.53
CA ARG A 116 -12.61 7.19 7.19
C ARG A 116 -12.07 7.09 5.77
N GLU A 117 -11.05 6.26 5.62
CA GLU A 117 -10.38 6.06 4.34
C GLU A 117 -9.83 4.63 4.26
N ASP A 118 -9.85 4.06 3.05
CA ASP A 118 -9.19 2.80 2.72
C ASP A 118 -7.72 3.06 2.35
N LEU A 119 -6.84 2.06 2.41
CA LEU A 119 -5.52 2.18 1.80
C LEU A 119 -5.61 1.73 0.34
N PRO A 120 -5.78 2.64 -0.64
CA PRO A 120 -6.13 2.28 -2.01
C PRO A 120 -5.04 1.44 -2.70
N TRP A 121 -3.77 1.69 -2.38
CA TRP A 121 -2.65 0.92 -2.92
C TRP A 121 -2.60 -0.52 -2.40
N LEU A 122 -2.96 -0.73 -1.12
CA LEU A 122 -3.14 -2.08 -0.58
C LEU A 122 -4.32 -2.77 -1.26
N ASP A 123 -5.45 -2.07 -1.46
CA ASP A 123 -6.61 -2.65 -2.13
C ASP A 123 -6.28 -3.10 -3.56
N ARG A 124 -5.61 -2.23 -4.32
CA ARG A 124 -5.13 -2.53 -5.68
C ARG A 124 -4.19 -3.73 -5.69
N LEU A 125 -3.20 -3.73 -4.79
CA LEU A 125 -2.22 -4.81 -4.70
C LEU A 125 -2.89 -6.15 -4.41
N LEU A 126 -3.81 -6.19 -3.45
CA LEU A 126 -4.59 -7.39 -3.13
C LEU A 126 -5.47 -7.82 -4.31
N GLY A 127 -6.06 -6.87 -5.04
CA GLY A 127 -6.90 -7.12 -6.21
C GLY A 127 -6.18 -7.88 -7.33
N TYR A 128 -4.87 -7.70 -7.50
CA TYR A 128 -4.08 -8.42 -8.52
C TYR A 128 -3.99 -9.93 -8.31
N PHE A 129 -4.24 -10.41 -7.08
CA PHE A 129 -4.05 -11.81 -6.73
C PHE A 129 -5.35 -12.59 -6.60
N ILE A 130 -6.50 -11.95 -6.80
CA ILE A 130 -7.78 -12.66 -6.93
C ILE A 130 -7.71 -13.51 -8.20
N THR A 131 -7.88 -14.82 -8.05
CA THR A 131 -7.80 -15.78 -9.16
C THR A 131 -9.16 -16.35 -9.49
N ASN A 132 -9.52 -16.37 -10.78
CA ASN A 132 -10.70 -17.07 -11.29
C ASN A 132 -10.32 -18.41 -11.97
N ASN A 133 -9.09 -18.89 -11.77
CA ASN A 133 -8.70 -20.22 -12.20
C ASN A 133 -9.49 -21.23 -11.37
N GLU A 134 -10.08 -22.24 -12.02
CA GLU A 134 -10.86 -23.31 -11.35
C GLU A 134 -10.34 -24.71 -11.74
N HIS A 135 -9.23 -24.79 -12.48
CA HIS A 135 -8.80 -26.03 -13.14
C HIS A 135 -7.37 -26.46 -12.81
N TYR A 136 -6.50 -25.52 -12.46
CA TYR A 136 -5.09 -25.79 -12.16
C TYR A 136 -4.68 -25.09 -10.88
N TYR A 137 -3.65 -25.59 -10.20
CA TYR A 137 -3.07 -24.87 -9.06
C TYR A 137 -2.60 -23.46 -9.46
N TYR A 138 -2.54 -22.56 -8.48
CA TYR A 138 -2.01 -21.22 -8.63
C TYR A 138 -0.73 -21.04 -7.81
N ASP A 139 0.38 -20.72 -8.48
CA ASP A 139 1.64 -20.37 -7.79
C ASP A 139 1.60 -18.90 -7.34
N PHE A 140 1.04 -18.67 -6.15
CA PHE A 140 0.97 -17.33 -5.56
C PHE A 140 2.38 -16.82 -5.22
N PRO A 141 2.79 -15.64 -5.75
CA PRO A 141 4.18 -15.18 -5.69
C PRO A 141 4.60 -14.57 -4.35
N GLY A 142 3.66 -14.38 -3.42
CA GLY A 142 3.90 -13.75 -2.12
C GLY A 142 3.86 -12.22 -2.18
N VAL A 143 3.19 -11.62 -1.19
CA VAL A 143 2.96 -10.19 -1.02
C VAL A 143 3.35 -9.74 0.38
N ARG A 144 4.07 -8.62 0.47
CA ARG A 144 4.28 -7.88 1.70
C ARG A 144 3.94 -6.41 1.44
N TYR A 145 3.10 -5.85 2.30
CA TYR A 145 2.75 -4.45 2.28
C TYR A 145 2.91 -3.87 3.67
N GLU A 146 3.56 -2.71 3.75
CA GLU A 146 3.74 -1.96 4.99
C GLU A 146 3.31 -0.52 4.74
N SER A 147 2.51 0.06 5.64
CA SER A 147 2.17 1.47 5.57
C SER A 147 2.33 2.20 6.89
N GLU A 148 2.74 3.46 6.78
CA GLU A 148 2.71 4.44 7.86
C GLU A 148 1.99 5.70 7.36
N VAL A 149 0.79 5.94 7.89
CA VAL A 149 0.01 7.15 7.62
C VAL A 149 0.12 8.06 8.85
N ARG A 150 0.56 9.30 8.64
CA ARG A 150 0.72 10.33 9.67
C ARG A 150 -0.32 11.42 9.42
N PHE A 151 -1.41 11.34 10.18
CA PHE A 151 -2.56 12.20 10.01
C PHE A 151 -2.54 13.34 11.05
N LYS A 152 -2.14 14.53 10.61
CA LYS A 152 -2.06 15.73 11.43
C LYS A 152 -3.34 16.54 11.28
N ILE A 153 -3.98 16.84 12.41
CA ILE A 153 -5.25 17.54 12.46
C ILE A 153 -5.00 18.98 12.94
N ALA A 154 -5.68 19.96 12.35
CA ALA A 154 -5.62 21.34 12.83
C ALA A 154 -6.06 21.43 14.31
N ARG A 155 -5.52 22.41 15.04
CA ARG A 155 -5.77 22.57 16.49
C ARG A 155 -7.20 22.94 16.86
N THR A 156 -8.08 23.16 15.88
CA THR A 156 -9.52 23.33 16.09
C THR A 156 -10.20 22.02 16.47
N TRP A 157 -9.54 20.88 16.26
CA TRP A 157 -10.01 19.59 16.72
C TRP A 157 -9.00 18.90 17.63
N THR A 158 -9.52 18.13 18.56
CA THR A 158 -8.75 17.23 19.42
C THR A 158 -9.03 15.77 19.03
N PRO A 159 -8.04 15.01 18.52
CA PRO A 159 -8.22 13.59 18.23
C PRO A 159 -8.52 12.82 19.52
N ASP A 160 -9.69 12.19 19.59
CA ASP A 160 -10.15 11.52 20.81
C ASP A 160 -10.27 10.01 20.66
N ARG A 161 -10.50 9.52 19.43
CA ARG A 161 -10.75 8.12 19.12
C ARG A 161 -10.20 7.74 17.75
N THR A 162 -9.87 6.47 17.60
CA THR A 162 -9.49 5.87 16.32
C THR A 162 -10.36 4.67 16.00
N GLY A 163 -10.20 4.13 14.80
CA GLY A 163 -10.66 2.78 14.46
C GLY A 163 -10.06 1.71 15.38
N PRO A 164 -10.62 0.49 15.35
CA PRO A 164 -10.14 -0.62 16.16
C PRO A 164 -8.75 -1.05 15.71
N ARG A 165 -7.91 -1.48 16.66
CA ARG A 165 -6.72 -2.28 16.34
C ARG A 165 -7.18 -3.55 15.62
N VAL A 166 -6.55 -3.87 14.51
CA VAL A 166 -6.83 -5.10 13.76
C VAL A 166 -5.66 -6.04 13.93
N GLU A 167 -5.95 -7.29 14.29
CA GLU A 167 -5.01 -8.40 14.21
C GLU A 167 -5.73 -9.59 13.62
N PHE A 168 -5.53 -9.80 12.33
CA PHE A 168 -6.11 -10.90 11.58
C PHE A 168 -4.98 -11.84 11.15
N ARG A 169 -5.13 -13.13 11.46
CA ARG A 169 -4.22 -14.19 11.04
C ARG A 169 -5.05 -15.32 10.45
N GLY A 170 -4.68 -15.74 9.25
CA GLY A 170 -5.27 -16.88 8.58
C GLY A 170 -4.19 -17.77 8.00
N GLU A 171 -4.61 -18.85 7.36
CA GLU A 171 -3.70 -19.81 6.74
C GLU A 171 -2.87 -19.19 5.61
N PHE A 172 -3.43 -18.20 4.90
CA PHE A 172 -2.79 -17.59 3.73
C PHE A 172 -1.98 -16.33 4.05
N GLY A 173 -2.02 -15.84 5.29
CA GLY A 173 -1.31 -14.63 5.68
C GLY A 173 -1.86 -13.93 6.91
N ASN A 174 -1.56 -12.63 6.99
CA ASN A 174 -1.95 -11.79 8.12
C ASN A 174 -2.17 -10.33 7.71
N LEU A 175 -2.96 -9.64 8.52
CA LEU A 175 -3.11 -8.18 8.53
C LEU A 175 -3.04 -7.69 9.98
N ALA A 176 -2.22 -6.67 10.21
CA ALA A 176 -2.14 -5.99 11.48
C ALA A 176 -2.26 -4.48 11.27
N ARG A 177 -3.08 -3.80 12.10
CA ARG A 177 -3.19 -2.34 12.10
C ARG A 177 -3.18 -1.82 13.52
N ARG A 178 -2.36 -0.82 13.79
CA ARG A 178 -2.27 -0.11 15.07
C ARG A 178 -2.33 1.40 14.89
N TYR A 179 -2.70 2.07 15.98
CA TYR A 179 -2.90 3.50 16.06
C TYR A 179 -2.11 4.05 17.24
N GLU A 180 -1.50 5.21 17.06
CA GLU A 180 -0.83 5.98 18.10
C GLU A 180 -1.32 7.44 17.97
N ILE A 181 -1.79 8.03 19.07
CA ILE A 181 -2.18 9.45 19.13
C ILE A 181 -1.13 10.20 19.94
N ASP A 182 -0.57 11.26 19.37
CA ASP A 182 0.34 12.20 20.05
C ASP A 182 -0.11 13.65 19.76
N GLY A 183 -0.82 14.25 20.72
CA GLY A 183 -1.42 15.56 20.55
C GLY A 183 -2.40 15.59 19.37
N ASN A 184 -2.06 16.37 18.33
CA ASN A 184 -2.88 16.52 17.12
C ASN A 184 -2.42 15.61 15.95
N LEU A 185 -1.51 14.67 16.22
CA LEU A 185 -1.01 13.71 15.25
C LEU A 185 -1.55 12.31 15.57
N VAL A 186 -2.14 11.66 14.58
CA VAL A 186 -2.51 10.25 14.63
C VAL A 186 -1.61 9.48 13.67
N THR A 187 -0.86 8.51 14.16
CA THR A 187 -0.05 7.61 13.34
C THR A 187 -0.75 6.26 13.21
N ILE A 188 -1.03 5.84 11.98
CA ILE A 188 -1.63 4.56 11.64
C ILE A 188 -0.55 3.71 10.98
N LYS A 189 -0.28 2.53 11.53
CA LYS A 189 0.66 1.58 10.93
C LYS A 189 -0.08 0.31 10.53
N THR A 190 0.01 -0.05 9.26
CA THR A 190 -0.61 -1.27 8.70
C THR A 190 0.47 -2.18 8.16
N MET A 191 0.33 -3.49 8.39
CA MET A 191 1.19 -4.51 7.82
C MET A 191 0.32 -5.62 7.27
N VAL A 192 0.60 -6.05 6.05
CA VAL A 192 0.00 -7.22 5.42
C VAL A 192 1.12 -8.13 4.93
N GLY A 193 1.01 -9.41 5.23
CA GLY A 193 1.97 -10.41 4.78
C GLY A 193 1.27 -11.68 4.33
N MET A 194 1.46 -12.05 3.08
CA MET A 194 0.97 -13.29 2.47
C MET A 194 2.17 -13.98 1.82
N PRO A 195 2.74 -15.04 2.40
CA PRO A 195 3.95 -15.66 1.86
C PRO A 195 3.66 -16.41 0.57
N LYS A 196 4.70 -16.56 -0.27
CA LYS A 196 4.67 -17.39 -1.47
C LYS A 196 4.19 -18.80 -1.14
N ARG A 197 3.22 -19.30 -1.90
CA ARG A 197 2.64 -20.63 -1.71
C ARG A 197 2.00 -21.11 -3.01
N ARG A 198 1.93 -22.43 -3.19
CA ARG A 198 1.04 -23.03 -4.19
C ARG A 198 -0.35 -23.16 -3.57
N ILE A 199 -1.34 -22.57 -4.23
CA ILE A 199 -2.75 -22.68 -3.87
C ILE A 199 -3.35 -23.78 -4.74
N GLU A 200 -3.76 -24.88 -4.13
CA GLU A 200 -4.44 -25.97 -4.83
C GLU A 200 -5.84 -25.55 -5.26
N VAL A 201 -6.43 -26.25 -6.22
CA VAL A 201 -7.73 -25.87 -6.81
C VAL A 201 -8.83 -25.78 -5.73
N GLU A 202 -8.80 -26.70 -4.76
CA GLU A 202 -9.76 -26.76 -3.66
C GLU A 202 -9.56 -25.63 -2.62
N GLU A 203 -8.39 -24.98 -2.60
CA GLU A 203 -8.08 -23.87 -1.68
C GLU A 203 -8.44 -22.50 -2.28
N MET A 204 -8.77 -22.42 -3.57
CA MET A 204 -8.91 -21.14 -4.30
C MET A 204 -10.05 -20.27 -3.78
N GLU A 205 -11.20 -20.85 -3.46
CA GLU A 205 -12.32 -20.13 -2.84
C GLU A 205 -11.89 -19.55 -1.49
N ALA A 206 -11.29 -20.37 -0.63
CA ALA A 206 -10.82 -19.93 0.68
C ALA A 206 -9.71 -18.85 0.59
N PHE A 207 -8.85 -18.93 -0.43
CA PHE A 207 -7.81 -17.95 -0.71
C PHE A 207 -8.38 -16.61 -1.15
N ASN A 208 -9.33 -16.61 -2.09
CA ASN A 208 -10.03 -15.40 -2.55
C ASN A 208 -10.88 -14.79 -1.41
N ASP A 209 -11.53 -15.62 -0.59
CA ASP A 209 -12.25 -15.18 0.61
C ASP A 209 -11.32 -14.51 1.63
N PHE A 210 -10.12 -15.07 1.80
CA PHE A 210 -9.11 -14.47 2.66
C PHE A 210 -8.69 -13.09 2.14
N ILE A 211 -8.41 -12.95 0.84
CA ILE A 211 -8.10 -11.66 0.21
C ILE A 211 -9.27 -10.68 0.41
N SER A 212 -10.49 -11.13 0.19
CA SER A 212 -11.70 -10.31 0.36
C SER A 212 -11.85 -9.79 1.78
N LYS A 213 -11.60 -10.64 2.80
CA LYS A 213 -11.57 -10.21 4.21
C LYS A 213 -10.48 -9.18 4.49
N LEU A 214 -9.30 -9.31 3.89
CA LEU A 214 -8.25 -8.30 4.03
C LEU A 214 -8.72 -6.94 3.48
N ARG A 215 -9.38 -6.95 2.31
CA ARG A 215 -9.93 -5.75 1.67
C ARG A 215 -11.08 -5.14 2.47
N GLU A 216 -11.98 -5.95 3.02
CA GLU A 216 -13.06 -5.47 3.90
C GLU A 216 -12.54 -4.74 5.15
N HIS A 217 -11.40 -5.18 5.69
CA HIS A 217 -10.72 -4.57 6.83
C HIS A 217 -9.68 -3.50 6.43
N ASN A 218 -9.66 -3.06 5.17
CA ASN A 218 -8.64 -2.14 4.67
C ASN A 218 -8.84 -0.67 5.10
N HIS A 219 -9.98 -0.32 5.67
CA HIS A 219 -10.23 1.05 6.15
C HIS A 219 -9.62 1.37 7.51
N PHE A 220 -9.08 2.57 7.66
CA PHE A 220 -8.83 3.19 8.96
C PHE A 220 -9.87 4.27 9.25
N ARG A 221 -9.97 4.66 10.52
CA ARG A 221 -10.89 5.70 10.98
C ARG A 221 -10.22 6.58 12.03
N ILE A 222 -10.51 7.87 11.97
CA ILE A 222 -10.05 8.88 12.94
C ILE A 222 -11.27 9.71 13.33
N LEU A 223 -11.43 9.93 14.63
CA LEU A 223 -12.47 10.75 15.21
C LEU A 223 -11.80 11.85 16.04
N ALA A 224 -12.21 13.10 15.81
CA ALA A 224 -11.74 14.23 16.58
C ALA A 224 -12.91 15.17 16.90
N THR A 225 -12.96 15.64 18.13
CA THR A 225 -14.01 16.56 18.59
C THR A 225 -13.60 18.00 18.31
N LEU A 226 -14.55 18.81 17.85
CA LEU A 226 -14.34 20.23 17.67
C LEU A 226 -14.22 20.93 19.04
N ASP A 227 -13.18 21.72 19.22
CA ASP A 227 -12.90 22.44 20.48
C ASP A 227 -13.85 23.63 20.75
#